data_AF-A0A959X9V5-F1
#
_entry.id   AF-A0A959X9V5-F1
#
_cell.length_a   1.000
_cell.length_b   1.000
_cell.length_c   1.000
_cell.angle_alpha   90.00
_cell.angle_beta   90.00
_cell.angle_gamma   90.00
#
_symmetry.space_group_name_H-M   'P 1'
#
loop_
_entity.id
_entity.type
_entity.pdbx_description
1 polymer ?
#
loop_
_entity_poly.entity_id
_entity_poly.type
_entity_poly.pdbx_seq_one_letter_code
_entity_poly.pdbx_strand_id
1 'polypeptide(L)'
;MMYQQINDEGATPAERLGALREYLATGPAFPDFVPESNNHVHTIYSFSPYAPAGAALRAREAGLMVVGSVDHDSAAGAAEMAEAARLLGMGAVTGFECRVYLYSEEEIADGKAPLNSRKLNNPDTAGIAYMTVQGIPASRRDEVAAFLAPIREARLRRTAAMVDGANEILGRLGAPLIDLDADLVARSQFRNGGEVTERHLLAAMAAKLVTRFGRGQALVDGL
;
A
#
# COMPACT_ATOMS: atom_id res chain seq x y z
N MET A 1 5.46 -2.84 22.98
CA MET A 1 6.90 -2.76 22.67
C MET A 1 7.28 -3.74 21.55
N MET A 2 7.19 -5.07 21.70
CA MET A 2 7.59 -6.00 20.62
C MET A 2 6.77 -5.87 19.32
N TYR A 3 5.44 -5.80 19.39
CA TYR A 3 4.63 -5.59 18.16
C TYR A 3 5.00 -4.30 17.42
N GLN A 4 5.38 -3.23 18.15
CA GLN A 4 5.79 -1.98 17.52
C GLN A 4 7.08 -2.15 16.73
N GLN A 5 8.04 -2.96 17.21
CA GLN A 5 9.27 -3.27 16.48
C GLN A 5 9.00 -4.16 15.25
N ILE A 6 8.09 -5.12 15.37
CA ILE A 6 7.67 -5.99 14.26
C ILE A 6 6.96 -5.18 13.16
N ASN A 7 6.25 -4.11 13.55
CA ASN A 7 5.47 -3.26 12.65
C ASN A 7 6.12 -1.89 12.41
N ASP A 8 7.40 -1.72 12.74
CA ASP A 8 8.09 -0.45 12.57
C ASP A 8 8.36 -0.18 11.08
N GLU A 9 7.70 0.85 10.53
CA GLU A 9 7.86 1.25 9.14
C GLU A 9 9.25 1.85 8.83
N GLY A 10 9.95 2.36 9.85
CA GLY A 10 11.31 2.89 9.73
C GLY A 10 12.39 1.80 9.77
N ALA A 11 12.06 0.61 10.27
CA ALA A 11 12.98 -0.51 10.32
C ALA A 11 13.17 -1.18 8.94
N THR A 12 14.24 -1.94 8.78
CA THR A 12 14.44 -2.82 7.63
C THR A 12 13.59 -4.09 7.75
N PRO A 13 13.31 -4.79 6.64
CA PRO A 13 12.66 -6.10 6.69
C PRO A 13 13.38 -7.10 7.60
N ALA A 14 14.72 -7.08 7.60
CA ALA A 14 15.52 -7.98 8.42
C ALA A 14 15.32 -7.73 9.92
N GLU A 15 15.27 -6.46 10.35
CA GLU A 15 15.02 -6.07 11.73
C GLU A 15 13.60 -6.45 12.18
N ARG A 16 12.58 -6.18 11.36
CA ARG A 16 11.19 -6.59 11.66
C ARG A 16 11.05 -8.11 11.80
N LEU A 17 11.67 -8.87 10.91
CA LEU A 17 11.71 -10.34 10.99
C LEU A 17 12.52 -10.83 12.20
N GLY A 18 13.58 -10.11 12.59
CA GLY A 18 14.33 -10.34 13.82
C GLY A 18 13.45 -10.18 15.05
N ALA A 19 12.76 -9.06 15.16
CA ALA A 19 11.80 -8.80 16.24
C ALA A 19 10.66 -9.84 16.28
N LEU A 20 10.21 -10.32 15.11
CA LEU A 20 9.21 -11.39 15.03
C LEU A 20 9.75 -12.70 15.61
N ARG A 21 11.00 -13.06 15.29
CA ARG A 21 11.65 -14.25 15.86
C ARG A 21 11.81 -14.15 17.38
N GLU A 22 12.22 -12.98 17.88
CA GLU A 22 12.32 -12.73 19.33
C GLU A 22 10.95 -12.86 20.02
N TYR A 23 9.89 -12.32 19.40
CA TYR A 23 8.53 -12.47 19.91
C TYR A 23 8.10 -13.94 19.97
N LEU A 24 8.34 -14.71 18.91
CA LEU A 24 8.02 -16.14 18.89
C LEU A 24 8.80 -16.95 19.94
N ALA A 25 10.04 -16.55 20.26
CA ALA A 25 10.83 -17.19 21.32
C ALA A 25 10.24 -17.01 22.72
N THR A 26 9.35 -16.04 22.93
CA THR A 26 8.61 -15.89 24.19
C THR A 26 7.50 -16.92 24.40
N GLY A 27 7.22 -17.75 23.39
CA GLY A 27 6.17 -18.76 23.41
C GLY A 27 4.75 -18.18 23.39
N PRO A 28 4.41 -17.25 22.49
CA PRO A 28 3.06 -16.70 22.42
C PRO A 28 2.07 -17.81 22.06
N ALA A 29 0.92 -17.80 22.75
CA ALA A 29 -0.21 -18.64 22.38
C ALA A 29 -0.98 -17.99 21.23
N PHE A 30 -1.33 -18.80 20.24
CA PHE A 30 -2.18 -18.40 19.13
C PHE A 30 -3.40 -19.32 19.04
N PRO A 31 -4.53 -18.87 18.49
CA PRO A 31 -5.67 -19.75 18.25
C PRO A 31 -5.31 -20.86 17.25
N ASP A 32 -6.14 -21.90 17.22
CA ASP A 32 -6.10 -22.91 16.16
C ASP A 32 -6.30 -22.25 14.78
N PHE A 33 -5.77 -22.89 13.75
CA PHE A 33 -5.98 -22.44 12.39
C PHE A 33 -7.44 -22.66 11.96
N VAL A 34 -8.02 -21.64 11.34
CA VAL A 34 -9.27 -21.71 10.60
C VAL A 34 -8.96 -21.82 9.11
N PRO A 35 -9.84 -22.41 8.28
CA PRO A 35 -9.61 -22.56 6.84
C PRO A 35 -9.67 -21.24 6.06
N GLU A 36 -9.94 -20.11 6.73
CA GLU A 36 -10.00 -18.80 6.11
C GLU A 36 -8.61 -18.29 5.68
N SER A 37 -8.62 -17.44 4.64
CA SER A 37 -7.44 -16.80 4.11
C SER A 37 -7.69 -15.32 3.86
N ASN A 38 -6.63 -14.52 3.95
CA ASN A 38 -6.65 -13.14 3.50
C ASN A 38 -5.44 -12.88 2.60
N ASN A 39 -5.66 -13.00 1.29
CA ASN A 39 -4.62 -12.81 0.28
C ASN A 39 -4.63 -11.42 -0.34
N HIS A 40 -5.48 -10.51 0.15
CA HIS A 40 -5.58 -9.12 -0.32
C HIS A 40 -5.20 -8.14 0.78
N VAL A 41 -3.95 -8.20 1.25
CA VAL A 41 -3.43 -7.27 2.25
C VAL A 41 -2.55 -6.22 1.58
N HIS A 42 -2.80 -4.94 1.89
CA HIS A 42 -1.87 -3.85 1.61
C HIS A 42 -0.96 -3.61 2.81
N THR A 43 0.28 -3.23 2.55
CA THR A 43 1.32 -2.96 3.55
C THR A 43 1.88 -1.54 3.39
N ILE A 44 2.89 -1.19 4.20
CA ILE A 44 3.64 0.08 4.08
C ILE A 44 4.29 0.29 2.69
N TYR A 45 4.38 -0.74 1.86
CA TYR A 45 4.87 -0.63 0.48
C TYR A 45 3.83 -0.08 -0.50
N SER A 46 2.59 0.15 -0.06
CA SER A 46 1.62 0.98 -0.77
C SER A 46 0.98 1.98 0.17
N PHE A 47 -0.15 1.68 0.82
CA PHE A 47 -0.74 2.56 1.83
C PHE A 47 -1.48 1.74 2.88
N SER A 48 -0.79 1.48 3.99
CA SER A 48 -1.32 0.73 5.13
C SER A 48 -0.47 1.02 6.36
N PRO A 49 -1.05 0.99 7.58
CA PRO A 49 -0.27 1.11 8.81
C PRO A 49 0.51 -0.17 9.16
N TYR A 50 0.37 -1.25 8.36
CA TYR A 50 0.99 -2.53 8.66
C TYR A 50 2.22 -2.79 7.80
N ALA A 51 3.36 -3.06 8.44
CA ALA A 51 4.48 -3.70 7.77
C ALA A 51 4.15 -5.17 7.44
N PRO A 52 4.76 -5.80 6.43
CA PRO A 52 4.45 -7.18 6.06
C PRO A 52 4.53 -8.18 7.23
N ALA A 53 5.58 -8.11 8.07
CA ALA A 53 5.70 -8.96 9.25
C ALA A 53 4.60 -8.71 10.29
N GLY A 54 4.26 -7.43 10.52
CA GLY A 54 3.18 -7.03 11.41
C GLY A 54 1.81 -7.49 10.93
N ALA A 55 1.55 -7.41 9.63
CA ALA A 55 0.32 -7.92 9.00
C ALA A 55 0.22 -9.45 9.13
N ALA A 56 1.30 -10.18 8.86
CA ALA A 56 1.33 -11.63 9.03
C ALA A 56 1.07 -12.04 10.50
N LEU A 57 1.66 -11.32 11.47
CA LEU A 57 1.38 -11.57 12.88
C LEU A 57 -0.10 -11.38 13.22
N ARG A 58 -0.74 -10.30 12.73
CA ARG A 58 -2.19 -10.10 12.91
C ARG A 58 -3.02 -11.20 12.27
N ALA A 59 -2.63 -11.68 11.09
CA ALA A 59 -3.28 -12.82 10.45
C ALA A 59 -3.16 -14.10 11.31
N ARG A 60 -1.98 -14.35 11.89
CA ARG A 60 -1.78 -15.50 12.79
C ARG A 60 -2.60 -15.38 14.07
N GLU A 61 -2.67 -14.20 14.67
CA GLU A 61 -3.49 -13.90 15.85
C GLU A 61 -4.99 -14.07 15.58
N ALA A 62 -5.43 -13.87 14.33
CA ALA A 62 -6.79 -14.14 13.88
C ALA A 62 -7.05 -15.62 13.51
N GLY A 63 -6.02 -16.47 13.54
CA GLY A 63 -6.13 -17.90 13.21
C GLY A 63 -6.11 -18.22 11.71
N LEU A 64 -5.73 -17.28 10.83
CA LEU A 64 -5.75 -17.51 9.40
C LEU A 64 -4.70 -18.56 8.98
N MET A 65 -5.06 -19.43 8.03
CA MET A 65 -4.16 -20.43 7.48
C MET A 65 -3.24 -19.87 6.38
N VAL A 66 -3.70 -18.85 5.66
CA VAL A 66 -2.96 -18.22 4.55
C VAL A 66 -3.12 -16.70 4.61
N VAL A 67 -2.00 -15.99 4.41
CA VAL A 67 -1.96 -14.53 4.30
C VAL A 67 -1.19 -14.09 3.05
N GLY A 68 -1.56 -12.97 2.45
CA GLY A 68 -0.95 -12.52 1.21
C GLY A 68 -0.92 -11.01 1.04
N SER A 69 0.18 -10.50 0.48
CA SER A 69 0.35 -9.08 0.19
C SER A 69 0.14 -8.78 -1.29
N VAL A 70 -0.62 -7.72 -1.59
CA VAL A 70 -0.88 -7.19 -2.94
C VAL A 70 -0.80 -5.66 -2.93
N ASP A 71 0.39 -5.13 -2.66
CA ASP A 71 0.61 -3.69 -2.66
C ASP A 71 0.33 -3.07 -4.04
N HIS A 72 -0.21 -1.84 -4.04
CA HIS A 72 -0.50 -1.13 -5.29
C HIS A 72 0.78 -0.92 -6.09
N ASP A 73 0.81 -1.41 -7.33
CA ASP A 73 1.93 -1.31 -8.27
C ASP A 73 3.29 -1.71 -7.68
N SER A 74 3.31 -2.54 -6.63
CA SER A 74 4.54 -2.97 -5.94
C SER A 74 4.45 -4.40 -5.44
N ALA A 75 5.58 -5.12 -5.55
CA ALA A 75 5.78 -6.44 -4.94
C ALA A 75 6.88 -6.42 -3.86
N ALA A 76 7.31 -5.24 -3.41
CA ALA A 76 8.48 -5.10 -2.53
C ALA A 76 8.28 -5.74 -1.14
N GLY A 77 7.05 -5.76 -0.63
CA GLY A 77 6.70 -6.43 0.63
C GLY A 77 6.65 -7.96 0.55
N ALA A 78 6.70 -8.54 -0.66
CA ALA A 78 6.44 -9.96 -0.88
C ALA A 78 7.43 -10.90 -0.18
N ALA A 79 8.72 -10.52 -0.12
CA ALA A 79 9.75 -11.34 0.51
C ALA A 79 9.58 -11.40 2.03
N GLU A 80 9.31 -10.25 2.65
CA GLU A 80 9.07 -10.14 4.09
C GLU A 80 7.77 -10.86 4.49
N MET A 81 6.68 -10.66 3.74
CA MET A 81 5.39 -11.34 3.98
C MET A 81 5.56 -12.86 3.96
N ALA A 82 6.23 -13.39 2.93
CA ALA A 82 6.43 -14.84 2.79
C ALA A 82 7.27 -15.43 3.94
N GLU A 83 8.34 -14.74 4.34
CA GLU A 83 9.19 -15.21 5.44
C GLU A 83 8.48 -15.09 6.81
N ALA A 84 7.73 -14.01 7.04
CA ALA A 84 6.93 -13.86 8.26
C ALA A 84 5.85 -14.93 8.37
N ALA A 85 5.11 -15.20 7.29
CA ALA A 85 4.12 -16.28 7.24
C ALA A 85 4.76 -17.64 7.53
N ARG A 86 5.94 -17.92 6.95
CA ARG A 86 6.69 -19.15 7.22
C ARG A 86 7.06 -19.29 8.70
N LEU A 87 7.55 -18.22 9.34
CA LEU A 87 7.87 -18.21 10.77
C LEU A 87 6.64 -18.46 11.65
N LEU A 88 5.47 -18.02 11.20
CA LEU A 88 4.19 -18.16 11.91
C LEU A 88 3.44 -19.46 11.59
N GLY A 89 3.99 -20.30 10.71
CA GLY A 89 3.36 -21.56 10.29
C GLY A 89 2.17 -21.39 9.34
N MET A 90 2.08 -20.26 8.65
CA MET A 90 1.03 -19.96 7.66
C MET A 90 1.51 -20.17 6.23
N GLY A 91 0.59 -20.42 5.31
CA GLY A 91 0.82 -20.27 3.88
C GLY A 91 0.93 -18.79 3.46
N ALA A 92 1.60 -18.53 2.34
CA ALA A 92 1.74 -17.19 1.78
C ALA A 92 1.39 -17.13 0.30
N VAL A 93 0.59 -16.15 -0.11
CA VAL A 93 0.32 -15.83 -1.52
C VAL A 93 0.64 -14.37 -1.76
N THR A 94 1.75 -14.06 -2.42
CA THR A 94 2.17 -12.68 -2.64
C THR A 94 2.07 -12.27 -4.10
N GLY A 95 1.86 -10.98 -4.30
CA GLY A 95 1.47 -10.39 -5.56
C GLY A 95 1.59 -8.88 -5.56
N PHE A 96 0.91 -8.26 -6.51
CA PHE A 96 0.70 -6.81 -6.59
C PHE A 96 -0.70 -6.53 -7.14
N GLU A 97 -1.17 -5.30 -6.96
CA GLU A 97 -2.44 -4.83 -7.55
C GLU A 97 -2.18 -3.62 -8.45
N CYS A 98 -2.55 -3.72 -9.72
CA CYS A 98 -2.41 -2.62 -10.68
C CYS A 98 -3.75 -2.05 -11.11
N ARG A 99 -3.75 -0.77 -11.51
CA ARG A 99 -4.86 -0.19 -12.28
C ARG A 99 -4.66 -0.50 -13.75
N VAL A 100 -5.65 -1.11 -14.37
CA VAL A 100 -5.60 -1.54 -15.78
C VAL A 100 -6.75 -0.91 -16.54
N TYR A 101 -6.45 -0.28 -17.67
CA TYR A 101 -7.47 0.11 -18.64
C TYR A 101 -7.96 -1.14 -19.36
N LEU A 102 -9.28 -1.39 -19.35
CA LEU A 102 -9.89 -2.51 -20.07
C LEU A 102 -10.31 -2.12 -21.49
N TYR A 103 -9.52 -1.23 -22.11
CA TYR A 103 -9.71 -0.72 -23.46
C TYR A 103 -8.40 -0.15 -24.00
N SER A 104 -8.28 -0.11 -25.32
CA SER A 104 -7.33 0.74 -26.04
C SER A 104 -8.04 1.93 -26.70
N GLU A 105 -7.29 2.96 -27.10
CA GLU A 105 -7.85 4.09 -27.86
C GLU A 105 -8.46 3.63 -29.21
N GLU A 106 -7.85 2.63 -29.84
CA GLU A 106 -8.35 2.02 -31.07
C GLU A 106 -9.70 1.31 -30.83
N GLU A 107 -9.83 0.54 -29.76
CA GLU A 107 -11.09 -0.12 -29.40
C GLU A 107 -12.20 0.89 -29.10
N ILE A 108 -11.86 2.06 -28.54
CA ILE A 108 -12.82 3.16 -28.37
C ILE A 108 -13.25 3.70 -29.72
N ALA A 109 -12.31 4.04 -30.61
CA ALA A 109 -12.58 4.60 -31.92
C ALA A 109 -13.46 3.66 -32.78
N ASP A 110 -13.23 2.36 -32.67
CA ASP A 110 -13.97 1.31 -33.37
C ASP A 110 -15.32 0.97 -32.72
N GLY A 111 -15.67 1.58 -31.58
CA GLY A 111 -16.89 1.24 -30.83
C GLY A 111 -16.87 -0.16 -30.20
N LYS A 112 -15.67 -0.74 -30.01
CA LYS A 112 -15.43 -2.09 -29.47
C LYS A 112 -14.97 -2.12 -28.02
N ALA A 113 -15.00 -0.98 -27.32
CA ALA A 113 -14.62 -0.86 -25.91
C ALA A 113 -15.84 -0.77 -24.98
N PRO A 114 -16.61 -1.85 -24.76
CA PRO A 114 -17.88 -1.80 -24.02
C PRO A 114 -17.73 -1.40 -22.54
N LEU A 115 -16.51 -1.51 -21.99
CA LEU A 115 -16.21 -1.22 -20.60
C LEU A 115 -15.64 0.19 -20.38
N ASN A 116 -15.24 0.93 -21.43
CA ASN A 116 -14.51 2.21 -21.31
C ASN A 116 -15.28 3.29 -20.51
N SER A 117 -16.61 3.25 -20.55
CA SER A 117 -17.52 4.19 -19.92
C SER A 117 -18.24 3.60 -18.70
N ARG A 118 -17.87 2.38 -18.29
CA ARG A 118 -18.48 1.68 -17.17
C ARG A 118 -17.60 1.80 -15.93
N LYS A 119 -18.22 2.09 -14.79
CA LYS A 119 -17.59 1.96 -13.48
C LYS A 119 -17.47 0.46 -13.16
N LEU A 120 -16.25 0.00 -12.89
CA LEU A 120 -15.95 -1.40 -12.56
C LEU A 120 -15.71 -1.54 -11.06
N ASN A 121 -14.68 -2.28 -10.65
CA ASN A 121 -14.24 -2.34 -9.25
C ASN A 121 -13.38 -1.12 -8.83
N ASN A 122 -13.04 -0.24 -9.77
CA ASN A 122 -12.49 1.07 -9.43
C ASN A 122 -13.63 2.05 -9.09
N PRO A 123 -13.69 2.58 -7.85
CA PRO A 123 -14.79 3.46 -7.45
C PRO A 123 -14.71 4.85 -8.11
N ASP A 124 -13.55 5.25 -8.63
CA ASP A 124 -13.26 6.65 -8.94
C ASP A 124 -13.24 6.94 -10.45
N THR A 125 -12.95 5.94 -11.29
CA THR A 125 -12.73 6.15 -12.73
C THR A 125 -13.34 5.04 -13.57
N ALA A 126 -14.15 5.41 -14.57
CA ALA A 126 -14.74 4.47 -15.52
C ALA A 126 -13.67 3.82 -16.42
N GLY A 127 -13.92 2.59 -16.86
CA GLY A 127 -13.05 1.85 -17.78
C GLY A 127 -11.72 1.36 -17.19
N ILE A 128 -11.50 1.57 -15.89
CA ILE A 128 -10.35 1.07 -15.15
C ILE A 128 -10.78 -0.04 -14.19
N ALA A 129 -10.03 -1.13 -14.16
CA ALA A 129 -10.13 -2.15 -13.13
C ALA A 129 -8.89 -2.15 -12.23
N TYR A 130 -9.09 -2.42 -10.94
CA TYR A 130 -8.02 -2.90 -10.07
C TYR A 130 -7.84 -4.39 -10.31
N MET A 131 -6.65 -4.80 -10.72
CA MET A 131 -6.34 -6.19 -11.06
C MET A 131 -5.17 -6.67 -10.22
N THR A 132 -5.40 -7.73 -9.45
CA THR A 132 -4.35 -8.39 -8.69
C THR A 132 -3.65 -9.43 -9.54
N VAL A 133 -2.32 -9.46 -9.51
CA VAL A 133 -1.51 -10.58 -9.96
C VAL A 133 -0.95 -11.26 -8.72
N GLN A 134 -1.30 -12.52 -8.49
CA GLN A 134 -0.98 -13.26 -7.28
C GLN A 134 -0.22 -14.55 -7.59
N GLY A 135 0.51 -15.08 -6.59
CA GLY A 135 1.26 -16.32 -6.74
C GLY A 135 2.61 -16.14 -7.42
N ILE A 136 3.23 -14.97 -7.25
CA ILE A 136 4.51 -14.65 -7.88
C ILE A 136 5.62 -15.53 -7.26
N PRO A 137 6.32 -16.36 -8.06
CA PRO A 137 7.41 -17.18 -7.55
C PRO A 137 8.53 -16.32 -6.97
N ALA A 138 9.16 -16.77 -5.89
CA ALA A 138 10.25 -16.03 -5.25
C ALA A 138 11.40 -15.70 -6.22
N SER A 139 11.68 -16.60 -7.18
CA SER A 139 12.71 -16.43 -8.21
C SER A 139 12.38 -15.39 -9.30
N ARG A 140 11.16 -14.86 -9.34
CA ARG A 140 10.68 -13.90 -10.35
C ARG A 140 10.39 -12.51 -9.79
N ARG A 141 10.66 -12.29 -8.50
CA ARG A 141 10.36 -11.00 -7.84
C ARG A 141 11.10 -9.82 -8.46
N ASP A 142 12.37 -10.01 -8.84
CA ASP A 142 13.17 -8.94 -9.46
C ASP A 142 12.64 -8.57 -10.85
N GLU A 143 12.20 -9.55 -11.63
CA GLU A 143 11.57 -9.34 -12.93
C GLU A 143 10.26 -8.55 -12.79
N VAL A 144 9.44 -8.90 -11.80
CA VAL A 144 8.22 -8.15 -11.47
C VAL A 144 8.54 -6.74 -10.99
N ALA A 145 9.55 -6.56 -10.14
CA ALA A 145 9.95 -5.23 -9.69
C ALA A 145 10.39 -4.34 -10.86
N ALA A 146 11.13 -4.91 -11.83
CA ALA A 146 11.52 -4.21 -13.05
C ALA A 146 10.31 -3.85 -13.93
N PHE A 147 9.34 -4.76 -14.07
CA PHE A 147 8.09 -4.50 -14.79
C PHE A 147 7.27 -3.35 -14.16
N LEU A 148 7.21 -3.30 -12.83
CA LEU A 148 6.43 -2.30 -12.10
C LEU A 148 7.12 -0.93 -11.98
N ALA A 149 8.46 -0.87 -12.08
CA ALA A 149 9.23 0.37 -11.96
C ALA A 149 8.70 1.54 -12.82
N PRO A 150 8.47 1.41 -14.14
CA PRO A 150 7.96 2.52 -14.94
C PRO A 150 6.54 2.96 -14.55
N ILE A 151 5.71 2.04 -14.03
CA ILE A 151 4.34 2.35 -13.56
C ILE A 151 4.43 3.22 -12.31
N ARG A 152 5.30 2.84 -11.37
CA ARG A 152 5.56 3.58 -10.13
C ARG A 152 6.08 4.98 -10.39
N GLU A 153 7.03 5.11 -11.32
CA GLU A 153 7.54 6.43 -11.75
C GLU A 153 6.44 7.30 -12.38
N ALA A 154 5.58 6.72 -13.22
CA ALA A 154 4.46 7.45 -13.81
C ALA A 154 3.47 7.92 -12.74
N ARG A 155 3.18 7.09 -11.73
CA ARG A 155 2.31 7.48 -10.63
C ARG A 155 2.92 8.57 -9.77
N LEU A 156 4.22 8.52 -9.48
CA LEU A 156 4.92 9.59 -8.75
C LEU A 156 4.82 10.91 -9.51
N ARG A 157 5.11 10.94 -10.82
CA ARG A 157 4.98 12.14 -11.65
C ARG A 157 3.57 12.72 -11.61
N ARG A 158 2.55 11.87 -11.76
CA ARG A 158 1.15 12.31 -11.66
C ARG A 158 0.83 12.86 -10.27
N THR A 159 1.29 12.21 -9.21
CA THR A 159 1.03 12.65 -7.83
C THR A 159 1.75 13.96 -7.51
N ALA A 160 2.94 14.19 -8.06
CA ALA A 160 3.64 15.48 -7.96
C ALA A 160 2.80 16.63 -8.54
N ALA A 161 2.21 16.46 -9.73
CA ALA A 161 1.30 17.46 -10.29
C ALA A 161 0.04 17.67 -9.42
N MET A 162 -0.45 16.61 -8.76
CA MET A 162 -1.55 16.74 -7.81
C MET A 162 -1.15 17.48 -6.52
N VAL A 163 0.11 17.35 -6.08
CA VAL A 163 0.66 18.14 -4.96
C VAL A 163 0.65 19.62 -5.30
N ASP A 164 0.99 20.01 -6.52
CA ASP A 164 0.94 21.42 -6.94
C ASP A 164 -0.49 21.99 -6.79
N GLY A 165 -1.49 21.27 -7.31
CA GLY A 165 -2.90 21.66 -7.16
C GLY A 165 -3.38 21.67 -5.71
N ALA A 166 -2.94 20.72 -4.88
CA ALA A 166 -3.25 20.70 -3.45
C ALA A 166 -2.61 21.89 -2.72
N ASN A 167 -1.39 22.28 -3.10
CA ASN A 167 -0.68 23.42 -2.52
C ASN A 167 -1.33 24.76 -2.87
N GLU A 168 -1.96 24.89 -4.04
CA GLU A 168 -2.80 26.06 -4.33
C GLU A 168 -3.98 26.17 -3.37
N ILE A 169 -4.65 25.05 -3.07
CA ILE A 169 -5.77 25.01 -2.13
C ILE A 169 -5.28 25.36 -0.71
N LEU A 170 -4.21 24.71 -0.25
CA LEU A 170 -3.63 24.95 1.08
C LEU A 170 -3.13 26.39 1.24
N GLY A 171 -2.50 26.95 0.21
CA GLY A 171 -2.04 28.34 0.20
C GLY A 171 -3.18 29.34 0.37
N ARG A 172 -4.31 29.14 -0.33
CA ARG A 172 -5.52 29.99 -0.17
C ARG A 172 -6.10 29.92 1.24
N LEU A 173 -5.98 28.77 1.91
CA LEU A 173 -6.42 28.56 3.28
C LEU A 173 -5.39 29.04 4.33
N GLY A 174 -4.22 29.51 3.89
CA GLY A 174 -3.12 29.87 4.78
C GLY A 174 -2.57 28.69 5.59
N ALA A 175 -2.74 27.45 5.09
CA ALA A 175 -2.19 26.25 5.69
C ALA A 175 -0.75 26.01 5.20
N PRO A 176 0.08 25.26 5.96
CA PRO A 176 1.40 24.88 5.50
C PRO A 176 1.31 24.06 4.20
N LEU A 177 2.28 24.22 3.31
CA LEU A 177 2.32 23.49 2.04
C LEU A 177 2.86 22.06 2.23
N ILE A 178 2.50 21.19 1.29
CA ILE A 178 2.99 19.83 1.16
C ILE A 178 4.36 19.86 0.47
N ASP A 179 5.34 19.25 1.12
CA ASP A 179 6.63 18.88 0.54
C ASP A 179 6.51 17.45 -0.02
N LEU A 180 6.66 17.30 -1.34
CA LEU A 180 6.50 16.00 -1.99
C LEU A 180 7.44 14.94 -1.40
N ASP A 181 8.67 15.30 -1.06
CA ASP A 181 9.65 14.34 -0.61
C ASP A 181 9.39 13.93 0.85
N ALA A 182 9.30 14.91 1.73
CA ALA A 182 9.15 14.69 3.17
C ALA A 182 7.76 14.16 3.55
N ASP A 183 6.70 14.67 2.92
CA ASP A 183 5.33 14.33 3.30
C ASP A 183 4.79 13.09 2.56
N LEU A 184 5.33 12.72 1.39
CA LEU A 184 4.86 11.57 0.58
C LEU A 184 5.96 10.52 0.33
N VAL A 185 7.04 10.87 -0.36
CA VAL A 185 8.05 9.88 -0.80
C VAL A 185 8.71 9.18 0.40
N ALA A 186 9.07 9.91 1.44
CA ALA A 186 9.66 9.36 2.65
C ALA A 186 8.71 8.42 3.43
N ARG A 187 7.40 8.53 3.21
CA ARG A 187 6.36 7.81 3.95
C ARG A 187 5.72 6.64 3.19
N SER A 188 6.18 6.36 1.98
CA SER A 188 5.55 5.39 1.05
C SER A 188 6.43 4.21 0.70
N GLN A 189 7.61 4.11 1.32
CA GLN A 189 8.65 3.15 0.94
C GLN A 189 9.09 3.24 -0.54
N PHE A 190 8.82 4.36 -1.23
CA PHE A 190 9.10 4.48 -2.67
C PHE A 190 10.57 4.18 -3.02
N ARG A 191 11.50 4.65 -2.19
CA ARG A 191 12.95 4.38 -2.35
C ARG A 191 13.32 2.91 -2.13
N ASN A 192 12.46 2.15 -1.46
CA ASN A 192 12.63 0.74 -1.14
C ASN A 192 11.70 -0.17 -1.97
N GLY A 193 11.22 0.32 -3.12
CA GLY A 193 10.37 -0.46 -4.03
C GLY A 193 8.86 -0.32 -3.78
N GLY A 194 8.42 0.47 -2.80
CA GLY A 194 7.00 0.78 -2.54
C GLY A 194 6.42 1.83 -3.49
N GLU A 195 5.19 2.27 -3.25
CA GLU A 195 4.46 3.12 -4.20
C GLU A 195 3.84 4.37 -3.57
N VAL A 196 3.96 5.52 -4.25
CA VAL A 196 3.26 6.75 -3.86
C VAL A 196 1.84 6.73 -4.42
N THR A 197 0.86 6.51 -3.53
CA THR A 197 -0.57 6.61 -3.86
C THR A 197 -1.20 7.97 -3.52
N GLU A 198 -2.35 8.26 -4.10
CA GLU A 198 -3.20 9.42 -3.78
C GLU A 198 -3.59 9.48 -2.30
N ARG A 199 -3.60 8.34 -1.59
CA ARG A 199 -3.88 8.31 -0.16
C ARG A 199 -2.79 8.98 0.67
N HIS A 200 -1.52 8.95 0.22
CA HIS A 200 -0.45 9.73 0.87
C HIS A 200 -0.67 11.22 0.71
N LEU A 201 -1.07 11.67 -0.48
CA LEU A 201 -1.42 13.06 -0.73
C LEU A 201 -2.55 13.52 0.20
N LEU A 202 -3.63 12.74 0.28
CA LEU A 202 -4.76 13.05 1.16
C LEU A 202 -4.36 13.05 2.64
N ALA A 203 -3.52 12.11 3.07
CA ALA A 203 -3.00 12.07 4.44
C ALA A 203 -2.11 13.28 4.75
N ALA A 204 -1.24 13.69 3.82
CA ALA A 204 -0.42 14.88 3.94
C ALA A 204 -1.30 16.13 4.01
N MET A 205 -2.24 16.29 3.09
CA MET A 205 -3.17 17.42 3.07
C MET A 205 -3.98 17.51 4.37
N ALA A 206 -4.50 16.39 4.87
CA ALA A 206 -5.20 16.34 6.15
C ALA A 206 -4.29 16.79 7.31
N ALA A 207 -3.02 16.37 7.34
CA ALA A 207 -2.07 16.80 8.36
C ALA A 207 -1.76 18.30 8.31
N LYS A 208 -1.66 18.90 7.12
CA LYS A 208 -1.45 20.35 6.95
C LYS A 208 -2.67 21.15 7.42
N LEU A 209 -3.87 20.72 7.04
CA LEU A 209 -5.12 21.33 7.48
C LEU A 209 -5.30 21.25 9.00
N VAL A 210 -5.03 20.07 9.60
CA VAL A 210 -5.08 19.89 11.06
C VAL A 210 -4.04 20.77 11.77
N THR A 211 -2.85 20.93 11.20
CA THR A 211 -1.84 21.86 11.75
C THR A 211 -2.35 23.30 11.76
N ARG A 212 -3.10 23.71 10.72
CA ARG A 212 -3.60 25.08 10.58
C ARG A 212 -4.83 25.37 11.44
N PHE A 213 -5.78 24.45 11.52
CA PHE A 213 -7.10 24.68 12.11
C PHE A 213 -7.35 23.90 13.39
N GLY A 214 -6.51 22.92 13.71
CA GLY A 214 -6.76 21.94 14.77
C GLY A 214 -7.64 20.77 14.29
N ARG A 215 -8.10 19.94 15.23
CA ARG A 215 -9.01 18.81 14.97
C ARG A 215 -10.45 19.17 15.39
N GLY A 216 -11.44 18.48 14.81
CA GLY A 216 -12.85 18.62 15.20
C GLY A 216 -13.54 19.81 14.55
N GLN A 217 -14.46 20.46 15.26
CA GLN A 217 -15.30 21.53 14.71
C GLN A 217 -14.50 22.70 14.15
N ALA A 218 -13.38 23.07 14.80
CA ALA A 218 -12.51 24.16 14.34
C ALA A 218 -11.94 23.92 12.93
N LEU A 219 -11.73 22.65 12.54
CA LEU A 219 -11.34 22.31 11.16
C LEU A 219 -12.47 22.57 10.18
N VAL A 220 -13.71 22.18 10.53
CA VAL A 220 -14.88 22.36 9.67
C VAL A 220 -15.19 23.83 9.47
N ASP A 221 -15.13 24.64 10.53
CA ASP A 221 -15.40 26.08 10.48
C ASP A 221 -14.29 26.85 9.72
N GLY A 222 -13.11 26.26 9.58
CA GLY A 222 -11.95 26.86 8.92
C GLY A 222 -11.81 26.55 7.44
N LEU A 223 -12.59 25.61 6.89
CA LEU A 223 -12.64 25.24 5.47
C LEU A 223 -13.67 26.08 4.71
#